data_AF-A0A5J5NWI0-F1
#
_entry.id   AF-A0A5J5NWI0-F1
#
_cell.length_a   1.000
_cell.length_b   1.000
_cell.length_c   1.000
_cell.angle_alpha   90.00
_cell.angle_beta   90.00
_cell.angle_gamma   90.00
#
_symmetry.space_group_name_H-M   'P 1'
#
loop_
_entity.id
_entity.type
_entity.pdbx_description
1 polymer ?
#
loop_
_entity_poly.entity_id
_entity_poly.type
_entity_poly.pdbx_seq_one_letter_code
_entity_poly.pdbx_strand_id
1 'polypeptide(L)'
;MSAAQRRRVNVHPSDEPESDYSGILNEGILLLLFESIKWDLQVLCLTASVNRKLRAIAKRLLWRKLCVFRAPCMVAALANGAPNGRIGGGWDALAKLMFFCSGCESTRHFIVSRAIPGHFTQASRFSKTSGRSFLAKKCRGDLLFVSDPCEHPMGDKEDDLGIFRGVFRGFMRSKTRACLLRRQVPFDERVRCPYCGTRVWSMTAARLVPKSAARRLGSGDRRLEYFVCVNGHLHGACWLVPLSSDEEVCDVGEEDVDGDDDDVNEDHAGYDEVDGDACSHQTVTNGSTSSLGEDVLGGGPIDLLLNL
;
A
#
# COMPACT_ATOMS: atom_id res chain seq x y z
N MET A 1 70.92 -2.65 -3.26
CA MET A 1 71.33 -1.98 -2.00
C MET A 1 71.59 -0.52 -2.37
N SER A 2 70.99 0.55 -1.86
CA SER A 2 70.35 0.88 -0.58
C SER A 2 69.38 2.05 -0.81
N ALA A 3 68.06 1.86 -0.60
CA ALA A 3 67.25 2.45 0.48
C ALA A 3 67.27 4.00 0.58
N ALA A 4 66.29 4.65 -0.07
CA ALA A 4 65.91 6.03 0.23
C ALA A 4 65.04 6.04 1.50
N GLN A 5 65.61 6.58 2.56
CA GLN A 5 65.07 6.65 3.91
C GLN A 5 63.91 7.65 3.99
N ARG A 6 62.66 7.17 3.88
CA ARG A 6 61.49 7.96 4.30
C ARG A 6 61.45 8.01 5.83
N ARG A 7 61.55 9.24 6.34
CA ARG A 7 61.42 9.62 7.74
C ARG A 7 60.10 9.05 8.30
N ARG A 8 60.18 8.07 9.21
CA ARG A 8 59.04 7.62 10.01
C ARG A 8 58.63 8.77 10.93
N VAL A 9 57.42 9.29 10.73
CA VAL A 9 56.75 10.09 11.75
C VAL A 9 56.31 9.11 12.83
N ASN A 10 56.87 9.23 14.03
CA ASN A 10 56.37 8.55 15.21
C ASN A 10 54.99 9.12 15.53
N VAL A 11 53.93 8.40 15.16
CA VAL A 11 52.59 8.64 15.66
C VAL A 11 52.49 7.91 16.99
N HIS A 12 52.33 8.68 18.07
CA HIS A 12 52.08 8.16 19.41
C HIS A 12 50.70 7.49 19.43
N PRO A 13 50.54 6.26 19.95
CA PRO A 13 49.26 5.56 19.97
C PRO A 13 48.46 6.01 21.19
N SER A 14 47.95 7.23 21.16
CA SER A 14 47.08 7.77 22.21
C SER A 14 46.55 9.10 21.73
N ASP A 15 45.55 9.05 20.86
CA ASP A 15 44.52 10.08 20.64
C ASP A 15 43.52 9.50 19.61
N GLU A 16 42.82 8.44 20.03
CA GLU A 16 41.48 8.18 19.53
C GLU A 16 40.58 9.25 20.18
N PRO A 17 39.99 10.21 19.44
CA PRO A 17 38.84 10.90 19.98
C PRO A 17 37.70 9.89 19.93
N GLU A 18 37.31 9.45 21.13
CA GLU A 18 36.13 8.65 21.41
C GLU A 18 35.00 8.92 20.42
N SER A 19 34.67 7.86 19.70
CA SER A 19 33.31 7.55 19.27
C SER A 19 32.28 7.96 20.33
N ASP A 20 31.11 8.36 19.84
CA ASP A 20 29.82 8.21 20.52
C ASP A 20 29.19 9.40 21.27
N TYR A 21 29.20 10.60 20.68
CA TYR A 21 28.03 11.50 20.82
C TYR A 21 26.93 11.08 19.83
N SER A 22 26.48 9.83 19.97
CA SER A 22 25.21 9.41 19.41
C SER A 22 24.10 10.27 20.02
N GLY A 23 23.59 11.28 19.30
CA GLY A 23 22.43 12.09 19.73
C GLY A 23 21.16 11.29 20.04
N ILE A 24 21.19 9.96 19.90
CA ILE A 24 20.18 9.01 20.34
C ILE A 24 20.78 8.18 21.46
N LEU A 25 20.36 8.45 22.69
CA LEU A 25 20.85 7.74 23.87
C LEU A 25 20.44 6.25 23.84
N ASN A 26 19.19 5.97 23.42
CA ASN A 26 18.62 4.63 23.44
C ASN A 26 17.43 4.51 22.47
N GLU A 27 17.40 3.46 21.64
CA GLU A 27 16.26 3.16 20.75
C GLU A 27 14.98 2.82 21.52
N GLY A 28 15.09 2.28 22.73
CA GLY A 28 13.96 2.01 23.62
C GLY A 28 13.23 3.29 24.05
N ILE A 29 13.97 4.38 24.30
CA ILE A 29 13.35 5.69 24.60
C ILE A 29 12.56 6.18 23.38
N LEU A 30 13.10 5.99 22.17
CA LEU A 30 12.40 6.34 20.94
C LEU A 30 11.10 5.54 20.78
N LEU A 31 11.11 4.24 21.10
CA LEU A 31 9.90 3.40 21.08
C LEU A 31 8.85 3.91 22.08
N LEU A 32 9.24 4.22 23.32
CA LEU A 32 8.33 4.76 24.33
C LEU A 32 7.74 6.11 23.93
N LEU A 33 8.54 6.97 23.29
CA LEU A 33 8.07 8.24 22.75
C LEU A 33 7.04 8.03 21.64
N PHE A 34 7.30 7.12 20.70
CA PHE A 34 6.33 6.83 19.64
C PHE A 34 5.06 6.19 20.19
N GLU A 35 5.17 5.37 21.24
CA GLU A 35 4.01 4.80 21.92
C GLU A 35 3.16 5.89 22.61
N SER A 36 3.78 6.87 23.28
CA SER A 36 3.06 7.96 23.95
C SER A 36 2.32 8.89 22.98
N ILE A 37 2.85 9.10 21.78
CA ILE A 37 2.19 9.86 20.70
C ILE A 37 1.29 8.98 19.81
N LYS A 38 0.96 7.76 20.25
CA LYS A 38 0.08 6.82 19.54
C LYS A 38 0.52 6.53 18.10
N TRP A 39 1.83 6.39 17.93
CA TRP A 39 2.48 6.13 16.64
C TRP A 39 2.03 7.12 15.56
N ASP A 40 2.19 8.42 15.83
CA ASP A 40 1.88 9.45 14.83
C ASP A 40 2.76 9.32 13.58
N LEU A 41 2.11 9.25 12.41
CA LEU A 41 2.78 9.07 11.14
C LEU A 41 3.62 10.27 10.73
N GLN A 42 3.11 11.50 10.94
CA GLN A 42 3.80 12.72 10.54
C GLN A 42 5.08 12.88 11.37
N VAL A 43 5.00 12.65 12.67
CA VAL A 43 6.18 12.66 13.56
C VAL A 43 7.19 11.59 13.16
N LEU A 44 6.75 10.41 12.74
CA LEU A 44 7.65 9.35 12.26
C LEU A 44 8.36 9.76 10.96
N CYS A 45 7.63 10.32 9.99
CA CYS A 45 8.20 10.86 8.75
C CYS A 45 9.25 11.95 9.04
N LEU A 46 8.93 12.91 9.90
CA LEU A 46 9.85 13.97 10.32
C LEU A 46 11.08 13.38 11.02
N THR A 47 10.88 12.44 11.94
CA THR A 47 11.99 11.77 12.64
C THR A 47 12.94 11.06 11.65
N ALA A 48 12.39 10.36 10.66
CA ALA A 48 13.17 9.68 9.64
C ALA A 48 13.89 10.63 8.66
N SER A 49 13.45 11.89 8.56
CA SER A 49 14.07 12.90 7.69
C SER A 49 15.23 13.63 8.35
N VAL A 50 15.28 13.70 9.68
CA VAL A 50 16.30 14.44 10.45
C VAL A 50 17.73 14.00 10.16
N ASN A 51 18.04 12.69 10.24
CA ASN A 51 19.40 12.19 9.96
C ASN A 51 19.42 10.71 9.52
N ARG A 52 20.59 10.27 9.04
CA ARG A 52 20.79 8.88 8.54
C ARG A 52 20.58 7.82 9.61
N LYS A 53 20.94 8.09 10.87
CA LYS A 53 20.79 7.14 11.99
C LYS A 53 19.31 6.93 12.32
N LEU A 54 18.53 8.00 12.48
CA LEU A 54 17.09 7.94 12.69
C LEU A 54 16.37 7.29 11.50
N ARG A 55 16.78 7.59 10.27
CA ARG A 55 16.27 6.91 9.07
C ARG A 55 16.51 5.41 9.11
N ALA A 56 17.69 4.97 9.52
CA ALA A 56 18.02 3.55 9.65
C ALA A 56 17.20 2.88 10.76
N ILE A 57 17.01 3.54 11.91
CA ILE A 57 16.16 3.06 13.00
C ILE A 57 14.69 2.96 12.54
N ALA A 58 14.20 3.96 11.81
CA ALA A 58 12.85 3.95 11.26
C ALA A 58 12.62 2.75 10.35
N LYS A 59 13.53 2.54 9.39
CA LYS A 59 13.52 1.38 8.46
C LYS A 59 13.58 0.03 9.18
N ARG A 60 14.36 -0.07 10.24
CA ARG A 60 14.55 -1.33 10.97
C ARG A 60 13.42 -1.63 11.96
N LEU A 61 12.87 -0.62 12.63
CA LEU A 61 11.99 -0.81 13.80
C LEU A 61 10.67 -0.03 13.71
N LEU A 62 10.73 1.28 13.46
CA LEU A 62 9.56 2.15 13.71
C LEU A 62 8.42 1.90 12.74
N TRP A 63 8.69 1.72 11.44
CA TRP A 63 7.63 1.45 10.47
C TRP A 63 6.87 0.17 10.77
N ARG A 64 7.58 -0.88 11.22
CA ARG A 64 6.95 -2.13 11.65
C ARG A 64 6.00 -1.89 12.82
N LYS A 65 6.47 -1.18 13.84
CA LYS A 65 5.66 -0.90 15.03
C LYS A 65 4.45 -0.03 14.71
N LEU A 66 4.59 0.99 13.85
CA LEU A 66 3.48 1.77 13.32
C LEU A 66 2.44 0.87 12.62
N CYS A 67 2.87 0.02 11.68
CA CYS A 67 1.95 -0.86 10.95
C CYS A 67 1.21 -1.82 11.90
N VAL A 68 1.93 -2.44 12.84
CA VAL A 68 1.34 -3.34 13.85
C VAL A 68 0.31 -2.60 14.72
N PHE A 69 0.62 -1.38 15.16
CA PHE A 69 -0.29 -0.56 15.95
C PHE A 69 -1.56 -0.18 15.18
N ARG A 70 -1.41 0.18 13.90
CA ARG A 70 -2.50 0.75 13.10
C ARG A 70 -3.41 -0.28 12.43
N ALA A 71 -2.89 -1.45 12.09
CA ALA A 71 -3.67 -2.52 11.44
C ALA A 71 -3.22 -3.92 11.91
N PRO A 72 -3.37 -4.25 13.21
CA PRO A 72 -2.83 -5.47 13.80
C PRO A 72 -3.29 -6.74 13.08
N CYS A 73 -4.60 -6.87 12.80
CA CYS A 73 -5.15 -8.07 12.16
C CYS A 73 -4.65 -8.25 10.73
N MET A 74 -4.57 -7.16 9.95
CA MET A 74 -4.03 -7.21 8.59
C MET A 74 -2.55 -7.60 8.61
N VAL A 75 -1.75 -6.97 9.48
CA VAL A 75 -0.32 -7.26 9.61
C VAL A 75 -0.08 -8.70 10.04
N ALA A 76 -0.82 -9.21 11.02
CA ALA A 76 -0.73 -10.60 11.45
C ALA A 76 -1.01 -11.58 10.30
N ALA A 77 -2.06 -11.31 9.51
CA ALA A 77 -2.39 -12.12 8.35
C ALA A 77 -1.28 -12.07 7.27
N LEU A 78 -0.75 -10.88 6.95
CA LEU A 78 0.32 -10.71 5.96
C LEU A 78 1.64 -11.36 6.40
N ALA A 79 1.96 -11.31 7.69
CA ALA A 79 3.16 -11.90 8.27
C ALA A 79 3.10 -13.43 8.42
N ASN A 80 2.03 -14.09 7.96
CA ASN A 80 1.74 -15.50 8.19
C ASN A 80 1.71 -15.88 9.68
N GLY A 81 1.30 -14.97 10.56
CA GLY A 81 1.34 -15.17 12.01
C GLY A 81 2.74 -15.24 12.62
N ALA A 82 3.81 -15.09 11.82
CA ALA A 82 5.17 -15.09 12.33
C ALA A 82 5.51 -13.72 12.93
N PRO A 83 6.03 -13.64 14.18
CA PRO A 83 6.34 -12.36 14.81
C PRO A 83 7.32 -11.52 13.97
N ASN A 84 8.26 -12.16 13.25
CA ASN A 84 9.23 -11.51 12.37
C ASN A 84 8.99 -11.80 10.87
N GLY A 85 7.74 -12.05 10.47
CA GLY A 85 7.38 -12.30 9.09
C GLY A 85 7.86 -11.18 8.15
N ARG A 86 8.40 -11.57 6.99
CA ARG A 86 8.80 -10.62 5.94
C ARG A 86 7.56 -10.14 5.18
N ILE A 87 7.34 -8.84 5.16
CA ILE A 87 6.32 -8.20 4.32
C ILE A 87 6.93 -7.90 2.96
N GLY A 88 6.18 -8.17 1.88
CA GLY A 88 6.61 -7.84 0.52
C GLY A 88 6.96 -6.36 0.42
N GLY A 89 8.16 -6.03 -0.10
CA GLY A 89 8.61 -4.65 -0.26
C GLY A 89 9.03 -3.91 1.02
N GLY A 90 8.89 -4.51 2.21
CA GLY A 90 9.32 -3.90 3.48
C GLY A 90 8.21 -3.19 4.26
N TRP A 91 8.51 -2.84 5.50
CA TRP A 91 7.55 -2.20 6.42
C TRP A 91 7.26 -0.74 6.08
N ASP A 92 8.25 -0.02 5.54
CA ASP A 92 8.10 1.33 5.03
C ASP A 92 7.17 1.37 3.81
N ALA A 93 7.29 0.40 2.90
CA ALA A 93 6.37 0.29 1.77
C ALA A 93 4.93 -0.03 2.23
N LEU A 94 4.76 -0.92 3.22
CA LEU A 94 3.45 -1.19 3.82
C LEU A 94 2.88 0.06 4.51
N ALA A 95 3.70 0.82 5.24
CA ALA A 95 3.26 2.07 5.86
C ALA A 95 2.82 3.10 4.82
N LYS A 96 3.64 3.31 3.76
CA LYS A 96 3.27 4.18 2.63
C LYS A 96 1.97 3.68 2.00
N LEU A 97 1.82 2.39 1.77
CA LEU A 97 0.59 1.78 1.26
C LEU A 97 -0.60 2.00 2.19
N MET A 98 -0.44 1.95 3.51
CA MET A 98 -1.55 2.16 4.43
C MET A 98 -2.04 3.61 4.46
N PHE A 99 -1.15 4.58 4.27
CA PHE A 99 -1.45 5.98 4.57
C PHE A 99 -1.27 6.97 3.41
N PHE A 100 -0.87 6.51 2.22
CA PHE A 100 -0.63 7.37 1.08
C PHE A 100 -1.53 6.98 -0.10
N CYS A 101 -2.36 7.94 -0.53
CA CYS A 101 -3.00 7.89 -1.83
C CYS A 101 -1.93 8.24 -2.88
N SER A 102 -1.76 7.39 -3.89
CA SER A 102 -0.74 7.61 -4.91
C SER A 102 -1.07 8.73 -5.89
N GLY A 103 -2.29 9.26 -5.84
CA GLY A 103 -2.81 10.06 -6.93
C GLY A 103 -3.05 9.20 -8.18
N CYS A 104 -3.37 9.86 -9.28
CA CYS A 104 -3.69 9.22 -10.55
C CYS A 104 -3.18 10.06 -11.72
N GLU A 105 -2.59 9.38 -12.71
CA GLU A 105 -2.23 9.95 -14.00
C GLU A 105 -2.87 9.11 -15.10
N SER A 106 -3.05 9.71 -16.29
CA SER A 106 -3.61 9.00 -17.43
C SER A 106 -2.71 7.87 -17.89
N THR A 107 -3.30 6.71 -18.10
CA THR A 107 -2.66 5.53 -18.69
C THR A 107 -3.27 5.21 -20.06
N ARG A 108 -2.77 4.18 -20.72
CA ARG A 108 -3.35 3.70 -21.99
C ARG A 108 -4.79 3.16 -21.86
N HIS A 109 -5.21 2.71 -20.67
CA HIS A 109 -6.55 2.13 -20.45
C HIS A 109 -7.43 2.96 -19.53
N PHE A 110 -6.90 4.02 -18.93
CA PHE A 110 -7.60 4.84 -17.96
C PHE A 110 -7.19 6.31 -18.17
N ILE A 111 -8.05 7.07 -18.83
CA ILE A 111 -7.79 8.47 -19.17
C ILE A 111 -8.47 9.36 -18.15
N VAL A 112 -7.72 10.25 -17.52
CA VAL A 112 -8.22 11.32 -16.65
C VAL A 112 -8.02 12.69 -17.32
N SER A 113 -8.94 13.62 -17.07
CA SER A 113 -8.90 14.99 -17.59
C SER A 113 -7.73 15.79 -17.02
N ARG A 114 -7.37 15.52 -15.77
CA ARG A 114 -6.23 16.10 -15.06
C ARG A 114 -5.53 15.07 -14.17
N ALA A 115 -4.22 15.23 -14.00
CA ALA A 115 -3.48 14.44 -13.03
C ALA A 115 -3.89 14.83 -11.60
N ILE A 116 -4.02 13.83 -10.74
CA ILE A 116 -4.31 13.99 -9.31
C ILE A 116 -3.02 13.72 -8.54
N PRO A 117 -2.51 14.67 -7.74
CA PRO A 117 -1.33 14.46 -6.93
C PRO A 117 -1.61 13.50 -5.77
N GLY A 118 -0.57 12.77 -5.34
CA GLY A 118 -0.66 11.91 -4.15
C GLY A 118 -0.67 12.72 -2.85
N HIS A 119 -1.29 12.16 -1.81
CA HIS A 119 -1.39 12.79 -0.49
C HIS A 119 -1.52 11.75 0.63
N PHE A 120 -1.34 12.20 1.88
CA PHE A 120 -1.66 11.36 3.03
C PHE A 120 -3.17 11.21 3.20
N THR A 121 -3.62 9.99 3.45
CA THR A 121 -5.01 9.69 3.77
C THR A 121 -5.23 9.76 5.28
N GLN A 122 -6.32 10.40 5.71
CA GLN A 122 -6.65 10.51 7.14
C GLN A 122 -7.02 9.15 7.77
N ALA A 123 -7.73 8.32 7.00
CA ALA A 123 -8.13 6.97 7.37
C ALA A 123 -8.12 6.08 6.13
N SER A 124 -7.83 4.79 6.28
CA SER A 124 -8.02 3.84 5.19
C SER A 124 -8.28 2.44 5.71
N ARG A 125 -9.49 1.97 5.48
CA ARG A 125 -9.96 0.66 5.93
C ARG A 125 -9.61 -0.37 4.88
N PHE A 126 -8.79 -1.35 5.25
CA PHE A 126 -8.43 -2.47 4.39
C PHE A 126 -9.27 -3.69 4.73
N SER A 127 -9.88 -4.30 3.71
CA SER A 127 -10.76 -5.46 3.91
C SER A 127 -10.38 -6.65 3.04
N LYS A 128 -10.41 -7.84 3.66
CA LYS A 128 -10.32 -9.14 2.98
C LYS A 128 -11.53 -9.39 2.08
N THR A 129 -12.73 -8.98 2.53
CA THR A 129 -13.96 -9.20 1.77
C THR A 129 -13.96 -8.35 0.51
N SER A 130 -13.52 -7.10 0.61
CA SER A 130 -13.30 -6.24 -0.56
C SER A 130 -12.28 -6.88 -1.50
N GLY A 131 -11.13 -7.32 -0.98
CA GLY A 131 -10.10 -7.96 -1.80
C GLY A 131 -10.54 -9.24 -2.49
N ARG A 132 -11.44 -10.04 -1.91
CA ARG A 132 -12.02 -11.23 -2.58
C ARG A 132 -12.76 -10.87 -3.87
N SER A 133 -13.39 -9.69 -3.93
CA SER A 133 -14.05 -9.19 -5.14
C SER A 133 -13.08 -8.79 -6.26
N PHE A 134 -11.79 -8.60 -5.96
CA PHE A 134 -10.74 -8.28 -6.93
C PHE A 134 -10.03 -9.52 -7.49
N LEU A 135 -10.40 -10.71 -7.03
CA LEU A 135 -9.77 -11.96 -7.46
C LEU A 135 -10.65 -12.65 -8.50
N ALA A 136 -10.07 -12.93 -9.67
CA ALA A 136 -10.66 -13.83 -10.65
C ALA A 136 -11.00 -15.19 -10.00
N LYS A 137 -12.00 -15.91 -10.53
CA LYS A 137 -12.51 -17.18 -9.96
C LYS A 137 -11.39 -18.17 -9.61
N LYS A 138 -10.45 -18.39 -10.54
CA LYS A 138 -9.26 -19.25 -10.37
C LYS A 138 -8.23 -18.77 -9.33
N CYS A 139 -8.29 -17.50 -8.94
CA CYS A 139 -7.39 -16.87 -7.97
C CYS A 139 -8.02 -16.69 -6.58
N ARG A 140 -9.28 -17.10 -6.36
CA ARG A 140 -10.01 -16.87 -5.08
C ARG A 140 -9.37 -17.49 -3.83
N GLY A 141 -8.40 -18.40 -3.99
CA GLY A 141 -7.61 -18.93 -2.87
C GLY A 141 -6.50 -17.99 -2.39
N ASP A 142 -6.20 -16.91 -3.13
CA ASP A 142 -5.26 -15.89 -2.69
C ASP A 142 -5.89 -15.00 -1.61
N LEU A 143 -5.07 -14.47 -0.70
CA LEU A 143 -5.52 -13.46 0.26
C LEU A 143 -5.04 -12.08 -0.19
N LEU A 144 -6.00 -11.21 -0.47
CA LEU A 144 -5.81 -9.82 -0.86
C LEU A 144 -6.60 -8.93 0.10
N PHE A 145 -5.95 -7.89 0.62
CA PHE A 145 -6.62 -6.79 1.30
C PHE A 145 -6.73 -5.61 0.34
N VAL A 146 -7.89 -4.99 0.24
CA VAL A 146 -8.10 -3.77 -0.56
C VAL A 146 -8.70 -2.68 0.32
N SER A 147 -8.20 -1.46 0.17
CA SER A 147 -8.71 -0.28 0.84
C SER A 147 -10.04 0.15 0.24
N ASP A 148 -10.84 0.89 1.01
CA ASP A 148 -11.83 1.76 0.37
C ASP A 148 -11.12 2.81 -0.50
N PRO A 149 -11.77 3.31 -1.57
CA PRO A 149 -11.21 4.36 -2.40
C PRO A 149 -11.02 5.67 -1.62
N CYS A 150 -9.95 6.38 -1.94
CA CYS A 150 -9.86 7.80 -1.67
C CYS A 150 -10.62 8.53 -2.79
N GLU A 151 -11.63 9.31 -2.42
CA GLU A 151 -12.51 10.00 -3.37
C GLU A 151 -11.91 11.35 -3.77
N HIS A 152 -11.89 11.61 -5.06
CA HIS A 152 -11.35 12.83 -5.66
C HIS A 152 -12.39 13.46 -6.58
N PRO A 153 -12.99 14.59 -6.18
CA PRO A 153 -13.91 15.31 -7.03
C PRO A 153 -13.26 15.81 -8.31
N MET A 154 -13.87 15.48 -9.45
CA MET A 154 -13.36 15.88 -10.77
C MET A 154 -14.08 17.11 -11.34
N GLY A 155 -15.15 17.55 -10.67
CA GLY A 155 -15.96 18.72 -11.02
C GLY A 155 -17.39 18.32 -11.38
N ASP A 156 -18.29 19.28 -11.49
CA ASP A 156 -19.75 19.04 -11.54
C ASP A 156 -20.26 18.19 -12.72
N LYS A 157 -19.42 17.95 -13.74
CA LYS A 157 -19.79 17.21 -14.96
C LYS A 157 -19.03 15.90 -15.14
N GLU A 158 -18.03 15.64 -14.29
CA GLU A 158 -17.23 14.43 -14.36
C GLU A 158 -17.51 13.59 -13.12
N ASP A 159 -17.61 12.29 -13.32
CA ASP A 159 -17.74 11.34 -12.22
C ASP A 159 -16.55 11.46 -11.26
N ASP A 160 -16.81 11.26 -9.97
CA ASP A 160 -15.74 11.30 -8.98
C ASP A 160 -14.75 10.16 -9.20
N LEU A 161 -13.48 10.44 -8.93
CA LEU A 161 -12.40 9.47 -9.10
C LEU A 161 -12.11 8.77 -7.77
N GLY A 162 -12.21 7.44 -7.76
CA GLY A 162 -11.85 6.62 -6.61
C GLY A 162 -10.47 6.00 -6.78
N ILE A 163 -9.51 6.35 -5.91
CA ILE A 163 -8.15 5.79 -5.91
C ILE A 163 -8.02 4.77 -4.78
N PHE A 164 -7.79 3.51 -5.13
CA PHE A 164 -7.73 2.40 -4.18
C PHE A 164 -6.39 1.69 -4.22
N ARG A 165 -6.11 0.96 -3.14
CA ARG A 165 -4.83 0.27 -2.94
C ARG A 165 -5.03 -1.02 -2.19
N GLY A 166 -4.07 -1.91 -2.29
CA GLY A 166 -4.21 -3.23 -1.69
C GLY A 166 -2.91 -3.98 -1.55
N VAL A 167 -2.94 -5.06 -0.80
CA VAL A 167 -1.75 -5.88 -0.55
C VAL A 167 -2.11 -7.35 -0.49
N PHE A 168 -1.38 -8.13 -1.27
CA PHE A 168 -1.46 -9.59 -1.27
C PHE A 168 -0.63 -10.16 -0.11
N ARG A 169 -1.16 -11.18 0.55
CA ARG A 169 -0.36 -12.09 1.35
C ARG A 169 0.42 -13.01 0.41
N GLY A 170 1.74 -13.00 0.51
CA GLY A 170 2.59 -13.99 -0.16
C GLY A 170 2.47 -14.03 -1.68
N PHE A 171 2.36 -12.86 -2.34
CA PHE A 171 2.12 -12.75 -3.80
C PHE A 171 3.05 -13.61 -4.66
N MET A 172 4.30 -13.79 -4.26
CA MET A 172 5.25 -14.63 -5.01
C MET A 172 4.81 -16.08 -5.19
N ARG A 173 3.95 -16.59 -4.29
CA ARG A 173 3.40 -17.95 -4.27
C ARG A 173 1.90 -17.97 -4.65
N SER A 174 1.33 -16.85 -5.08
CA SER A 174 -0.10 -16.71 -5.33
C SER A 174 -0.53 -17.34 -6.67
N LYS A 175 -1.79 -17.76 -6.75
CA LYS A 175 -2.43 -18.20 -8.00
C LYS A 175 -2.52 -17.05 -8.99
N THR A 176 -2.71 -15.82 -8.52
CA THR A 176 -2.71 -14.60 -9.34
C THR A 176 -1.39 -14.42 -10.07
N ARG A 177 -0.26 -14.55 -9.38
CA ARG A 177 1.06 -14.49 -10.02
C ARG A 177 1.28 -15.64 -10.99
N ALA A 178 0.88 -16.85 -10.62
CA ALA A 178 0.97 -18.01 -11.51
C ALA A 178 0.17 -17.78 -12.82
N CYS A 179 -1.01 -17.15 -12.74
CA CYS A 179 -1.81 -16.78 -13.92
C CYS A 179 -1.10 -15.74 -14.79
N LEU A 180 -0.52 -14.70 -14.19
CA LEU A 180 0.24 -13.67 -14.91
C LEU A 180 1.42 -14.27 -15.68
N LEU A 181 2.16 -15.19 -15.03
CA LEU A 181 3.28 -15.88 -15.65
C LEU A 181 2.84 -16.84 -16.77
N ARG A 182 1.79 -17.64 -16.53
CA ARG A 182 1.25 -18.57 -17.54
C ARG A 182 0.80 -17.83 -18.80
N ARG A 183 0.19 -16.66 -18.64
CA ARG A 183 -0.24 -15.78 -19.73
C ARG A 183 0.91 -14.95 -20.33
N GLN A 184 2.14 -15.12 -19.84
CA GLN A 184 3.32 -14.38 -20.28
C GLN A 184 3.09 -12.86 -20.29
N VAL A 185 2.33 -12.35 -19.31
CA VAL A 185 2.00 -10.92 -19.25
C VAL A 185 3.29 -10.15 -18.95
N PRO A 186 3.70 -9.21 -19.83
CA PRO A 186 4.88 -8.39 -19.58
C PRO A 186 4.62 -7.43 -18.41
N PHE A 187 5.70 -7.00 -17.77
CA PHE A 187 5.62 -5.85 -16.87
C PHE A 187 5.24 -4.60 -17.65
N ASP A 188 4.51 -3.70 -17.01
CA ASP A 188 4.28 -2.37 -17.55
C ASP A 188 5.59 -1.58 -17.58
N GLU A 189 5.87 -0.97 -18.73
CA GLU A 189 7.12 -0.27 -18.98
C GLU A 189 7.13 1.12 -18.34
N ARG A 190 5.96 1.76 -18.25
CA ARG A 190 5.81 3.16 -17.82
C ARG A 190 5.44 3.25 -16.35
N VAL A 191 4.68 2.29 -15.85
CA VAL A 191 4.17 2.33 -14.48
C VAL A 191 5.13 1.63 -13.51
N ARG A 192 5.31 2.22 -12.34
CA ARG A 192 6.03 1.65 -11.19
C ARG A 192 5.13 1.69 -9.96
N CYS A 193 5.36 0.76 -9.05
CA CYS A 193 4.61 0.71 -7.81
C CYS A 193 4.89 1.99 -6.98
N PRO A 194 3.88 2.81 -6.65
CA PRO A 194 4.09 4.07 -5.93
C PRO A 194 4.59 3.87 -4.49
N TYR A 195 4.46 2.65 -3.96
CA TYR A 195 4.81 2.33 -2.58
C TYR A 195 6.23 1.78 -2.40
N CYS A 196 6.75 1.06 -3.40
CA CYS A 196 8.06 0.40 -3.29
C CYS A 196 8.95 0.54 -4.53
N GLY A 197 8.50 1.26 -5.57
CA GLY A 197 9.25 1.53 -6.79
C GLY A 197 9.44 0.33 -7.73
N THR A 198 8.95 -0.87 -7.39
CA THR A 198 9.14 -2.06 -8.22
C THR A 198 8.23 -2.09 -9.44
N ARG A 199 8.60 -2.93 -10.43
CA ARG A 199 7.82 -3.17 -11.65
C ARG A 199 6.46 -3.78 -11.35
N VAL A 200 5.48 -3.46 -12.19
CA VAL A 200 4.07 -3.87 -12.02
C VAL A 200 3.53 -4.58 -13.25
N TRP A 201 2.57 -5.47 -13.05
CA TRP A 201 1.70 -5.98 -14.12
C TRP A 201 0.42 -5.16 -14.17
N SER A 202 -0.06 -4.85 -15.37
CA SER A 202 -1.42 -4.32 -15.58
C SER A 202 -2.42 -5.47 -15.52
N MET A 203 -3.32 -5.43 -14.54
CA MET A 203 -4.33 -6.48 -14.36
C MET A 203 -5.41 -6.39 -15.45
N THR A 204 -5.68 -5.19 -15.94
CA THR A 204 -6.53 -4.91 -17.10
C THR A 204 -5.95 -5.54 -18.36
N ALA A 205 -4.68 -5.27 -18.69
CA ALA A 205 -4.02 -5.88 -19.84
C ALA A 205 -3.95 -7.42 -19.73
N ALA A 206 -3.80 -7.94 -18.51
CA ALA A 206 -3.76 -9.37 -18.23
C ALA A 206 -5.13 -10.07 -18.36
N ARG A 207 -6.23 -9.31 -18.53
CA ARG A 207 -7.61 -9.82 -18.46
C ARG A 207 -7.86 -10.61 -17.18
N LEU A 208 -7.44 -10.06 -16.05
CA LEU A 208 -7.60 -10.63 -14.70
C LEU A 208 -8.45 -9.74 -13.78
N VAL A 209 -9.09 -8.71 -14.33
CA VAL A 209 -10.04 -7.85 -13.63
C VAL A 209 -11.43 -8.49 -13.66
N PRO A 210 -11.96 -8.99 -12.54
CA PRO A 210 -13.33 -9.52 -12.49
C PRO A 210 -14.36 -8.37 -12.45
N LYS A 211 -15.56 -8.60 -13.01
CA LYS A 211 -16.69 -7.63 -12.92
C LYS A 211 -17.03 -7.26 -11.46
N SER A 212 -16.87 -8.21 -10.54
CA SER A 212 -17.09 -8.00 -9.11
C SER A 212 -16.24 -6.89 -8.49
N ALA A 213 -15.09 -6.56 -9.09
CA ALA A 213 -14.24 -5.47 -8.60
C ALA A 213 -14.90 -4.11 -8.80
N ALA A 214 -15.47 -3.87 -9.99
CA ALA A 214 -16.17 -2.62 -10.31
C ALA A 214 -17.40 -2.43 -9.42
N ARG A 215 -18.22 -3.47 -9.31
CA ARG A 215 -19.39 -3.50 -8.41
C ARG A 215 -19.01 -3.21 -6.96
N ARG A 216 -17.89 -3.78 -6.47
CA ARG A 216 -17.42 -3.56 -5.09
C ARG A 216 -17.00 -2.11 -4.83
N LEU A 217 -16.52 -1.42 -5.85
CA LEU A 217 -16.10 -0.02 -5.76
C LEU A 217 -17.22 0.99 -6.03
N GLY A 218 -18.45 0.52 -6.36
CA GLY A 218 -19.49 1.42 -6.86
C GLY A 218 -19.11 2.05 -8.21
N SER A 219 -18.28 1.35 -8.99
CA SER A 219 -17.84 1.78 -10.31
C SER A 219 -18.64 1.07 -11.40
N GLY A 220 -18.91 1.77 -12.50
CA GLY A 220 -19.54 1.18 -13.68
C GLY A 220 -18.66 0.08 -14.29
N ASP A 221 -19.27 -0.84 -15.02
CA ASP A 221 -18.54 -1.96 -15.64
C ASP A 221 -17.39 -1.46 -16.51
N ARG A 222 -16.20 -2.05 -16.32
CA ARG A 222 -14.94 -1.72 -17.01
C ARG A 222 -14.45 -0.27 -16.84
N ARG A 223 -14.89 0.46 -15.82
CA ARG A 223 -14.41 1.81 -15.50
C ARG A 223 -13.33 1.85 -14.44
N LEU A 224 -12.45 0.83 -14.42
CA LEU A 224 -11.33 0.76 -13.49
C LEU A 224 -10.07 0.17 -14.13
N GLU A 225 -8.92 0.59 -13.63
CA GLU A 225 -7.62 -0.01 -13.91
C GLU A 225 -6.85 -0.22 -12.61
N TYR A 226 -6.15 -1.34 -12.49
CA TYR A 226 -5.20 -1.55 -11.41
C TYR A 226 -4.01 -2.38 -11.83
N PHE A 227 -2.97 -2.22 -11.04
CA PHE A 227 -1.67 -2.82 -11.23
C PHE A 227 -1.25 -3.57 -9.97
N VAL A 228 -0.47 -4.63 -10.14
CA VAL A 228 0.12 -5.36 -9.01
C VAL A 228 1.63 -5.48 -9.21
N CYS A 229 2.40 -5.15 -8.18
CA CYS A 229 3.86 -5.22 -8.22
C CYS A 229 4.40 -6.59 -7.80
N VAL A 230 5.69 -6.84 -8.05
CA VAL A 230 6.38 -8.09 -7.63
C VAL A 230 6.30 -8.37 -6.14
N ASN A 231 6.15 -7.33 -5.31
CA ASN A 231 6.01 -7.44 -3.87
C ASN A 231 4.56 -7.66 -3.42
N GLY A 232 3.60 -7.68 -4.35
CA GLY A 232 2.18 -7.89 -4.05
C GLY A 232 1.41 -6.64 -3.66
N HIS A 233 1.96 -5.44 -3.86
CA HIS A 233 1.21 -4.20 -3.71
C HIS A 233 0.32 -3.96 -4.93
N LEU A 234 -0.92 -3.62 -4.67
CA LEU A 234 -1.93 -3.24 -5.63
C LEU A 234 -2.17 -1.73 -5.52
N HIS A 235 -2.25 -1.05 -6.66
CA HIS A 235 -2.74 0.31 -6.77
C HIS A 235 -3.62 0.43 -8.01
N GLY A 236 -4.67 1.24 -7.93
CA GLY A 236 -5.60 1.41 -9.02
C GLY A 236 -6.51 2.60 -8.85
N ALA A 237 -7.25 2.87 -9.92
CA ALA A 237 -8.21 3.95 -10.00
C ALA A 237 -9.50 3.46 -10.66
N CYS A 238 -10.61 4.06 -10.30
CA CYS A 238 -11.92 3.79 -10.87
C CYS A 238 -12.75 5.06 -10.95
N TRP A 239 -13.67 5.13 -11.91
CA TRP A 239 -14.72 6.15 -11.92
C TRP A 239 -15.87 5.70 -11.05
N LEU A 240 -16.22 6.49 -10.05
CA LEU A 240 -17.31 6.23 -9.13
C LEU A 240 -18.62 6.63 -9.81
N VAL A 241 -19.64 5.78 -9.71
CA VAL A 241 -20.96 6.13 -10.23
C VAL A 241 -21.58 7.16 -9.29
N PRO A 242 -22.05 8.32 -9.79
CA PRO A 242 -22.80 9.26 -8.98
C PRO A 242 -24.00 8.55 -8.37
N LEU A 243 -24.23 8.76 -7.08
CA LEU A 243 -25.44 8.27 -6.42
C LEU A 243 -26.62 9.12 -6.94
N SER A 244 -27.17 8.81 -8.11
CA SER A 244 -28.44 9.37 -8.54
C SER A 244 -29.54 8.84 -7.63
N SER A 245 -30.44 9.72 -7.17
CA SER A 245 -31.52 9.45 -6.21
C SER A 245 -32.62 8.50 -6.70
N ASP A 246 -32.41 7.69 -7.73
CA ASP A 246 -33.42 6.79 -8.29
C ASP A 246 -32.92 5.34 -8.25
N GLU A 247 -33.44 4.61 -7.27
CA GLU A 247 -33.30 3.16 -7.09
C GLU A 247 -34.06 2.43 -8.22
N GLU A 248 -33.43 2.23 -9.38
CA GLU A 248 -33.86 1.17 -10.29
C GLU A 248 -33.02 -0.08 -10.05
N VAL A 249 -33.61 -1.01 -9.28
CA VAL A 249 -33.10 -2.36 -9.05
C VAL A 249 -33.09 -3.10 -10.39
N CYS A 250 -31.95 -3.15 -11.07
CA CYS A 250 -31.73 -4.09 -12.15
C CYS A 250 -31.34 -5.45 -11.57
N ASP A 251 -32.35 -6.26 -11.27
CA ASP A 251 -32.20 -7.69 -11.01
C ASP A 251 -31.83 -8.38 -12.33
N VAL A 252 -30.53 -8.49 -12.61
CA VAL A 252 -30.03 -9.31 -13.71
C VAL A 252 -29.31 -10.51 -13.08
N GLY A 253 -30.08 -11.57 -12.89
CA GLY A 253 -29.55 -12.92 -12.81
C GLY A 253 -28.89 -13.25 -14.15
N GLU A 254 -27.60 -13.00 -14.28
CA GLU A 254 -26.79 -13.57 -15.36
C GLU A 254 -26.03 -14.78 -14.79
N GLU A 255 -26.42 -15.95 -15.28
CA GLU A 255 -25.67 -17.18 -15.11
C GLU A 255 -24.26 -17.00 -15.71
N ASP A 256 -23.25 -17.41 -14.93
CA ASP A 256 -21.84 -17.38 -15.30
C ASP A 256 -21.57 -18.26 -16.55
N VAL A 257 -21.71 -17.71 -17.75
CA VAL A 257 -21.21 -18.33 -18.99
C VAL A 257 -19.98 -17.56 -19.46
N ASP A 258 -18.85 -17.79 -18.80
CA ASP A 258 -17.53 -17.55 -19.40
C ASP A 258 -17.01 -18.90 -19.90
N GLY A 259 -17.18 -19.14 -21.20
CA GLY A 259 -16.54 -20.23 -21.91
C GLY A 259 -15.04 -20.01 -22.01
N ASP A 260 -14.30 -20.94 -21.42
CA ASP A 260 -12.95 -21.32 -21.86
C ASP A 260 -12.87 -22.82 -21.55
N ASP A 261 -13.18 -23.61 -22.58
CA ASP A 261 -12.80 -25.02 -22.66
C ASP A 261 -11.26 -25.08 -22.61
N ASP A 262 -10.72 -25.77 -21.61
CA ASP A 262 -9.65 -26.76 -21.77
C ASP A 262 -9.21 -27.32 -20.41
N ASP A 263 -9.13 -28.65 -20.40
CA ASP A 263 -8.51 -29.57 -19.44
C ASP A 263 -9.27 -29.95 -18.16
N VAL A 264 -10.00 -31.06 -18.34
CA VAL A 264 -10.39 -32.06 -17.35
C VAL A 264 -9.19 -32.49 -16.50
N ASN A 265 -9.33 -32.39 -15.19
CA ASN A 265 -8.97 -33.47 -14.27
C ASN A 265 -9.78 -33.33 -12.98
N GLU A 266 -10.61 -34.33 -12.74
CA GLU A 266 -11.21 -34.63 -11.46
C GLU A 266 -10.10 -34.88 -10.44
N ASP A 267 -10.19 -34.22 -9.28
CA ASP A 267 -9.86 -34.86 -8.01
C ASP A 267 -10.67 -34.20 -6.90
N HIS A 268 -11.51 -35.04 -6.31
CA HIS A 268 -12.45 -34.76 -5.25
C HIS A 268 -11.72 -34.74 -3.91
N ALA A 269 -11.67 -33.61 -3.22
CA ALA A 269 -11.33 -33.56 -1.81
C ALA A 269 -12.05 -32.39 -1.14
N GLY A 270 -13.13 -32.72 -0.42
CA GLY A 270 -13.83 -31.79 0.44
C GLY A 270 -12.98 -31.35 1.63
N TYR A 271 -13.22 -30.12 2.06
CA TYR A 271 -13.00 -29.72 3.43
C TYR A 271 -14.05 -28.67 3.80
N ASP A 272 -14.80 -29.03 4.83
CA ASP A 272 -15.72 -28.19 5.59
C ASP A 272 -14.97 -27.23 6.52
N GLU A 273 -15.77 -26.30 7.07
CA GLU A 273 -15.55 -25.44 8.23
C GLU A 273 -14.79 -24.11 8.01
N VAL A 274 -15.51 -22.98 8.01
CA VAL A 274 -16.04 -22.22 9.17
C VAL A 274 -14.92 -21.51 9.90
N ASP A 275 -14.76 -20.21 9.62
CA ASP A 275 -14.40 -19.26 10.68
C ASP A 275 -14.98 -17.87 10.37
N GLY A 276 -16.02 -17.54 11.11
CA GLY A 276 -16.64 -16.23 11.12
C GLY A 276 -15.91 -15.31 12.08
N ASP A 277 -14.76 -14.78 11.67
CA ASP A 277 -14.12 -13.67 12.39
C ASP A 277 -14.56 -12.34 11.77
N ALA A 278 -15.69 -11.83 12.24
CA ALA A 278 -16.17 -10.48 11.97
C ALA A 278 -15.37 -9.45 12.79
N CYS A 279 -14.05 -9.44 12.67
CA CYS A 279 -13.23 -8.36 13.20
C CYS A 279 -13.31 -7.18 12.23
N SER A 280 -14.07 -6.13 12.56
CA SER A 280 -14.11 -4.91 11.74
C SER A 280 -12.70 -4.31 11.67
N HIS A 281 -12.11 -4.30 10.47
CA HIS A 281 -10.72 -3.86 10.24
C HIS A 281 -10.65 -2.33 10.06
N GLN A 282 -11.00 -1.58 11.10
CA GLN A 282 -10.78 -0.13 11.12
C GLN A 282 -9.31 0.16 11.46
N THR A 283 -8.67 0.99 10.64
CA THR A 283 -7.36 1.56 10.99
C THR A 283 -7.56 2.69 11.98
N VAL A 284 -6.80 2.69 13.08
CA VAL A 284 -6.83 3.78 14.07
C VAL A 284 -6.40 5.09 13.39
N THR A 285 -7.24 6.12 13.44
CA THR A 285 -6.99 7.46 12.88
C THR A 285 -6.17 8.30 13.86
N ASN A 286 -5.53 9.36 13.34
CA ASN A 286 -4.95 10.38 14.22
C ASN A 286 -6.09 11.13 14.92
N GLY A 287 -6.13 11.07 16.25
CA GLY A 287 -7.01 11.91 17.04
C GLY A 287 -6.51 13.36 16.99
N SER A 288 -7.22 14.23 16.27
CA SER A 288 -7.02 15.68 16.39
C SER A 288 -7.59 16.14 17.72
N THR A 289 -6.75 16.76 18.55
CA THR A 289 -7.19 17.54 19.71
C THR A 289 -7.82 18.84 19.20
N SER A 290 -9.10 19.04 19.50
CA SER A 290 -9.83 20.29 19.26
C SER A 290 -9.31 21.43 20.14
N SER A 291 -9.13 22.62 19.56
CA SER A 291 -9.24 23.88 20.29
C SER A 291 -10.02 24.87 19.44
N LEU A 292 -11.01 25.49 20.08
CA LEU A 292 -11.82 26.62 19.61
C LEU A 292 -10.95 27.86 19.32
N GLY A 293 -11.40 28.69 18.37
CA GLY A 293 -11.29 30.15 18.48
C GLY A 293 -10.46 30.89 17.43
N GLU A 294 -11.18 31.59 16.57
CA GLU A 294 -10.87 32.92 15.97
C GLU A 294 -10.05 33.03 14.67
N ASP A 295 -10.67 33.72 13.72
CA ASP A 295 -10.18 34.11 12.39
C ASP A 295 -9.09 35.18 12.47
N VAL A 296 -7.94 35.00 11.79
CA VAL A 296 -7.19 36.08 11.11
C VAL A 296 -6.32 35.50 9.96
N LEU A 297 -6.66 35.94 8.74
CA LEU A 297 -5.85 36.23 7.54
C LEU A 297 -4.46 35.59 7.31
N GLY A 298 -4.34 34.93 6.15
CA GLY A 298 -3.24 35.16 5.19
C GLY A 298 -1.98 34.30 5.32
N GLY A 299 -1.84 33.31 4.44
CA GLY A 299 -0.55 32.64 4.18
C GLY A 299 -0.70 31.53 3.14
N GLY A 300 -0.08 31.69 1.97
CA GLY A 300 -0.20 30.79 0.82
C GLY A 300 0.39 29.39 1.02
N PRO A 301 0.21 28.48 0.05
CA PRO A 301 0.57 27.08 0.18
C PRO A 301 2.08 26.84 0.08
N ILE A 302 2.62 26.10 1.05
CA ILE A 302 3.96 25.51 1.00
C ILE A 302 3.85 24.22 0.20
N ASP A 303 3.90 24.35 -1.13
CA ASP A 303 4.31 23.25 -2.02
C ASP A 303 5.83 23.23 -2.05
N LEU A 304 6.45 22.18 -1.49
CA LEU A 304 7.71 21.61 -1.99
C LEU A 304 8.19 20.46 -1.07
N LEU A 305 8.65 19.40 -1.73
CA LEU A 305 9.49 18.29 -1.24
C LEU A 305 8.79 17.05 -0.66
N LEU A 306 8.19 16.25 -1.55
CA LEU A 306 8.17 14.80 -1.41
C LEU A 306 8.56 14.11 -2.71
N ASN A 307 9.87 14.06 -2.96
CA ASN A 307 10.49 13.01 -3.76
C ASN A 307 11.35 12.15 -2.81
N LEU A 308 10.73 11.17 -2.16
CA LEU A 308 11.35 10.05 -1.43
C LEU A 308 10.53 8.76 -1.58
#